data_AF-A0A6J6H2Q6-F1
#
_entry.id   AF-A0A6J6H2Q6-F1
#
_cell.length_a   1.000
_cell.length_b   1.000
_cell.length_c   1.000
_cell.angle_alpha   90.00
_cell.angle_beta   90.00
_cell.angle_gamma   90.00
#
_symmetry.space_group_name_H-M   'P 1'
#
loop_
_entity.id
_entity.type
_entity.pdbx_description
1 polymer ?
#
loop_
_entity_poly.entity_id
_entity_poly.type
_entity_poly.pdbx_seq_one_letter_code
_entity_poly.pdbx_strand_id
1 'polypeptide(L)'
;MRRISEGAALIRSKGEAGTGNIVEAVRHLRSIIGDIRKITQADSAELFEWAKRLQAPLPLVQEIAETGWLQVPLFCAGGIATPSDAALAMQLGAEAVFVGSGIFKSDDPAPRARSIVEATTHFRDAAIIAKVSRNLGAPMTGIGMDNIQERFAERGW
;
A
#
# COMPACT_ATOMS: atom_id res chain seq x y z
N MET A 1 -0.23 12.67 5.96
CA MET A 1 0.50 13.79 6.59
C MET A 1 0.16 13.98 8.06
N ARG A 2 -1.10 14.21 8.46
CA ARG A 2 -1.48 14.37 9.88
C ARG A 2 -0.83 13.37 10.85
N ARG A 3 -0.89 12.08 10.54
CA ARG A 3 -0.25 11.02 11.35
C ARG A 3 1.28 11.19 11.47
N ILE A 4 1.96 11.62 10.42
CA ILE A 4 3.40 11.92 10.46
C ILE A 4 3.65 13.11 11.40
N SER A 5 2.80 14.14 11.34
CA SER A 5 2.85 15.30 12.25
C SER A 5 2.59 14.93 13.72
N GLU A 6 1.84 13.86 13.96
CA GLU A 6 1.59 13.29 15.29
C GLU A 6 2.71 12.34 15.77
N GLY A 7 3.77 12.17 14.97
CA GLY A 7 4.94 11.35 15.33
C GLY A 7 4.89 9.90 14.83
N ALA A 8 4.03 9.57 13.87
CA ALA A 8 4.07 8.25 13.24
C ALA A 8 5.40 8.04 12.50
N ALA A 9 6.12 6.98 12.84
CA ALA A 9 7.38 6.60 12.21
C ALA A 9 7.21 5.71 10.95
N LEU A 10 5.96 5.43 10.56
CA LEU A 10 5.59 4.61 9.42
C LEU A 10 4.15 4.93 9.00
N ILE A 11 3.85 4.88 7.71
CA ILE A 11 2.49 4.96 7.17
C ILE A 11 2.18 3.69 6.37
N ARG A 12 0.91 3.30 6.35
CA ARG A 12 0.42 2.25 5.47
C ARG A 12 -0.87 2.65 4.76
N SER A 13 -1.15 2.06 3.60
CA SER A 13 -2.52 2.09 3.07
C SER A 13 -3.49 1.44 4.05
N LYS A 14 -4.73 1.93 4.11
CA LYS A 14 -5.79 1.24 4.86
C LYS A 14 -6.16 -0.05 4.13
N GLY A 15 -6.48 0.10 2.83
CA GLY A 15 -7.06 -0.95 2.00
C GLY A 15 -8.38 -1.45 2.59
N GLU A 16 -8.85 -2.60 2.13
CA GLU A 16 -9.97 -3.31 2.75
C GLU A 16 -9.45 -4.62 3.36
N ALA A 17 -9.36 -4.67 4.69
CA ALA A 17 -8.73 -5.78 5.38
C ALA A 17 -9.64 -7.01 5.39
N GLY A 18 -9.07 -8.21 5.21
CA GLY A 18 -9.81 -9.46 5.33
C GLY A 18 -10.66 -9.87 4.11
N THR A 19 -10.67 -9.07 3.05
CA THR A 19 -11.45 -9.34 1.82
C THR A 19 -10.69 -10.12 0.76
N GLY A 20 -9.35 -10.17 0.84
CA GLY A 20 -8.51 -10.69 -0.23
C GLY A 20 -8.57 -9.86 -1.52
N ASN A 21 -9.03 -8.61 -1.45
CA ASN A 21 -9.16 -7.72 -2.60
C ASN A 21 -8.26 -6.48 -2.45
N ILE A 22 -7.22 -6.38 -3.28
CA ILE A 22 -6.22 -5.31 -3.25
C ILE A 22 -6.70 -3.97 -3.81
N VAL A 23 -7.89 -3.87 -4.43
CA VAL A 23 -8.34 -2.68 -5.18
C VAL A 23 -8.24 -1.39 -4.35
N GLU A 24 -8.69 -1.40 -3.10
CA GLU A 24 -8.60 -0.19 -2.26
C GLU A 24 -7.17 0.12 -1.83
N ALA A 25 -6.31 -0.89 -1.62
CA ALA A 25 -4.90 -0.64 -1.38
C ALA A 25 -4.22 0.01 -2.60
N VAL A 26 -4.52 -0.48 -3.81
CA VAL A 26 -4.05 0.12 -5.07
C VAL A 26 -4.55 1.55 -5.23
N ARG A 27 -5.83 1.82 -4.92
CA ARG A 27 -6.40 3.17 -4.96
C ARG A 27 -5.64 4.12 -4.05
N HIS A 28 -5.40 3.71 -2.80
CA HIS A 28 -4.63 4.51 -1.83
C HIS A 28 -3.20 4.77 -2.30
N LEU A 29 -2.47 3.75 -2.75
CA LEU A 29 -1.09 3.92 -3.25
C LEU A 29 -1.03 4.89 -4.42
N ARG A 30 -1.92 4.73 -5.42
CA ARG A 30 -1.99 5.63 -6.58
C ARG A 30 -2.31 7.07 -6.18
N SER A 31 -3.20 7.26 -5.21
CA SER A 31 -3.53 8.59 -4.67
C SER A 31 -2.31 9.22 -3.99
N ILE A 32 -1.66 8.50 -3.07
CA ILE A 32 -0.51 9.00 -2.30
C ILE A 32 0.66 9.34 -3.23
N ILE A 33 1.08 8.39 -4.07
CA ILE A 33 2.20 8.59 -5.00
C ILE A 33 1.87 9.66 -6.06
N GLY A 34 0.61 9.71 -6.51
CA GLY A 34 0.13 10.75 -7.42
C GLY A 34 0.23 12.15 -6.82
N ASP A 35 -0.15 12.31 -5.56
CA ASP A 35 -0.07 13.59 -4.86
C ASP A 35 1.37 13.98 -4.54
N ILE A 36 2.25 13.04 -4.15
CA ILE A 36 3.69 13.29 -4.01
C ILE A 36 4.26 13.86 -5.31
N ARG A 37 3.96 13.25 -6.46
CA ARG A 37 4.43 13.74 -7.77
C ARG A 37 3.94 15.15 -8.09
N LYS A 38 2.70 15.49 -7.73
CA LYS A 38 2.18 16.86 -7.92
C LYS A 38 2.88 17.85 -6.98
N ILE A 39 3.12 17.47 -5.73
CA ILE A 39 3.84 18.31 -4.75
C ILE A 39 5.27 18.59 -5.24
N THR A 40 5.97 17.61 -5.82
CA THR A 40 7.33 17.81 -6.37
C THR A 40 7.39 18.78 -7.55
N GLN A 41 6.25 19.09 -8.17
CA GLN A 41 6.15 20.03 -9.30
C GLN A 41 5.53 21.36 -8.88
N ALA A 42 5.08 21.48 -7.64
CA ALA A 42 4.38 22.65 -7.14
C ALA A 42 5.37 23.80 -6.89
N ASP A 43 4.96 25.03 -7.19
CA ASP A 43 5.73 26.21 -6.83
C ASP A 43 5.60 26.54 -5.33
N SER A 44 6.39 27.52 -4.86
CA SER A 44 6.41 27.88 -3.44
C SER A 44 5.06 28.32 -2.90
N ALA A 45 4.20 28.96 -3.70
CA ALA A 45 2.87 29.39 -3.28
C ALA A 45 1.90 28.20 -3.22
N GLU A 46 1.95 27.31 -4.22
CA GLU A 46 1.16 26.09 -4.27
C GLU A 46 1.48 25.14 -3.09
N LEU A 47 2.72 25.12 -2.58
CA LEU A 47 3.07 24.35 -1.38
C LEU A 47 2.29 24.79 -0.13
N PHE A 48 1.97 26.08 0.03
CA PHE A 48 1.11 26.54 1.12
C PHE A 48 -0.34 26.05 0.96
N GLU A 49 -0.84 26.02 -0.27
CA GLU A 49 -2.17 25.47 -0.56
C GLU A 49 -2.21 23.96 -0.26
N TRP A 50 -1.18 23.21 -0.66
CA TRP A 50 -1.03 21.80 -0.31
C TRP A 50 -1.03 21.57 1.19
N ALA A 51 -0.26 22.35 1.95
CA ALA A 51 -0.22 22.26 3.41
C ALA A 51 -1.61 22.50 4.03
N LYS A 52 -2.35 23.50 3.53
CA LYS A 52 -3.72 23.79 3.98
C LYS A 52 -4.69 22.66 3.65
N ARG A 53 -4.69 22.16 2.41
CA ARG A 53 -5.57 21.06 1.98
C ARG A 53 -5.30 19.77 2.73
N LEU A 54 -4.03 19.42 2.92
CA LEU A 54 -3.62 18.21 3.63
C LEU A 54 -3.73 18.35 5.16
N GLN A 55 -4.02 19.56 5.65
CA GLN A 55 -4.01 19.91 7.06
C GLN A 55 -2.70 19.44 7.73
N ALA A 56 -1.59 19.82 7.13
CA ALA A 56 -0.26 19.39 7.51
C ALA A 56 0.68 20.59 7.73
N PRO A 57 1.68 20.47 8.63
CA PRO A 57 2.75 21.44 8.74
C PRO A 57 3.45 21.64 7.38
N LEU A 58 3.60 22.91 6.98
CA LEU A 58 4.28 23.28 5.74
C LEU A 58 5.68 22.64 5.59
N PRO A 59 6.53 22.54 6.64
CA PRO A 59 7.84 21.92 6.50
C PRO A 59 7.79 20.47 6.00
N LEU A 60 6.77 19.70 6.40
CA LEU A 60 6.61 18.32 5.91
C LEU A 60 6.23 18.27 4.43
N VAL A 61 5.49 19.26 3.94
CA VAL A 61 5.13 19.34 2.51
C VAL A 61 6.32 19.81 1.69
N GLN A 62 7.10 20.76 2.21
CA GLN A 62 8.34 21.23 1.57
C GLN A 62 9.37 20.11 1.42
N GLU A 63 9.57 19.29 2.46
CA GLU A 63 10.49 18.17 2.37
C GLU A 63 10.03 17.10 1.36
N ILE A 64 8.71 16.88 1.20
CA ILE A 64 8.20 16.03 0.10
C ILE A 64 8.52 16.66 -1.26
N ALA A 65 8.36 17.97 -1.40
CA ALA A 65 8.65 18.67 -2.65
C ALA A 65 10.13 18.57 -3.03
N GLU A 66 11.03 18.65 -2.05
CA GLU A 66 12.48 18.55 -2.22
C GLU A 66 12.95 17.12 -2.50
N THR A 67 12.42 16.14 -1.75
CA THR A 67 12.93 14.76 -1.78
C THR A 67 12.19 13.86 -2.77
N GLY A 68 10.90 14.12 -3.00
CA GLY A 68 10.00 13.22 -3.71
C GLY A 68 9.58 11.99 -2.91
N TRP A 69 9.80 11.99 -1.59
CA TRP A 69 9.47 10.89 -0.69
C TRP A 69 8.69 11.38 0.53
N LEU A 70 7.95 10.48 1.19
CA LEU A 70 7.46 10.74 2.54
C LEU A 70 8.63 10.67 3.53
N GLN A 71 8.51 11.38 4.65
CA GLN A 71 9.48 11.36 5.75
C GLN A 71 9.63 9.99 6.42
N VAL A 72 8.66 9.12 6.20
CA VAL A 72 8.57 7.79 6.81
C VAL A 72 8.15 6.76 5.77
N PRO A 73 8.53 5.48 5.95
CA PRO A 73 8.23 4.45 4.99
C PRO A 73 6.73 4.29 4.68
N LEU A 74 6.41 4.09 3.41
CA LEU A 74 5.06 3.80 2.92
C LEU A 74 4.87 2.29 2.71
N PHE A 75 4.08 1.66 3.57
CA PHE A 75 3.72 0.25 3.42
C PHE A 75 2.38 0.09 2.70
N CYS A 76 2.22 -1.01 1.97
CA CYS A 76 0.93 -1.43 1.43
C CYS A 76 0.28 -2.46 2.36
N ALA A 77 -0.95 -2.21 2.77
CA ALA A 77 -1.76 -3.13 3.56
C ALA A 77 -3.21 -3.17 3.06
N GLY A 78 -3.86 -4.29 3.34
CA GLY A 78 -5.25 -4.57 2.97
C GLY A 78 -5.35 -5.30 1.63
N GLY A 79 -6.02 -6.45 1.63
CA GLY A 79 -6.37 -7.16 0.39
C GLY A 79 -5.28 -7.98 -0.31
N ILE A 80 -4.01 -7.92 0.12
CA ILE A 80 -2.94 -8.74 -0.48
C ILE A 80 -3.19 -10.22 -0.18
N ALA A 81 -3.38 -11.03 -1.23
CA ALA A 81 -3.66 -12.46 -1.10
C ALA A 81 -2.70 -13.35 -1.92
N THR A 82 -2.00 -12.78 -2.90
CA THR A 82 -1.13 -13.51 -3.83
C THR A 82 0.27 -12.89 -3.94
N PRO A 83 1.27 -13.63 -4.46
CA PRO A 83 2.59 -13.06 -4.76
C PRO A 83 2.52 -11.91 -5.78
N SER A 84 1.62 -11.99 -6.76
CA SER A 84 1.38 -10.93 -7.75
C SER A 84 0.86 -9.65 -7.12
N ASP A 85 -0.04 -9.74 -6.14
CA ASP A 85 -0.55 -8.59 -5.38
C ASP A 85 0.59 -7.87 -4.64
N ALA A 86 1.48 -8.64 -3.99
CA ALA A 86 2.62 -8.09 -3.29
C ALA A 86 3.59 -7.40 -4.25
N ALA A 87 3.92 -8.05 -5.37
CA ALA A 87 4.77 -7.46 -6.39
C ALA A 87 4.15 -6.17 -6.98
N LEU A 88 2.85 -6.18 -7.28
CA LEU A 88 2.13 -5.00 -7.76
C LEU A 88 2.21 -3.83 -6.78
N ALA A 89 2.01 -4.09 -5.48
CA ALA A 89 2.11 -3.05 -4.46
C ALA A 89 3.50 -2.38 -4.44
N MET A 90 4.57 -3.20 -4.52
CA MET A 90 5.95 -2.69 -4.59
C MET A 90 6.18 -1.89 -5.87
N GLN A 91 5.70 -2.37 -7.03
CA GLN A 91 5.81 -1.64 -8.30
C GLN A 91 5.05 -0.30 -8.30
N LEU A 92 3.97 -0.19 -7.52
CA LEU A 92 3.19 1.04 -7.35
C LEU A 92 3.83 2.05 -6.40
N GLY A 93 4.98 1.73 -5.78
CA GLY A 93 5.73 2.64 -4.93
C GLY A 93 5.59 2.39 -3.43
N ALA A 94 5.03 1.25 -3.01
CA ALA A 94 5.18 0.81 -1.62
C ALA A 94 6.62 0.36 -1.34
N GLU A 95 7.09 0.60 -0.14
CA GLU A 95 8.43 0.20 0.33
C GLU A 95 8.41 -1.15 1.06
N ALA A 96 7.22 -1.61 1.47
CA ALA A 96 6.98 -2.94 2.02
C ALA A 96 5.48 -3.29 1.99
N VAL A 97 5.17 -4.55 2.27
CA VAL A 97 3.80 -5.07 2.29
C VAL A 97 3.44 -5.69 3.64
N PHE A 98 2.19 -5.50 4.08
CA PHE A 98 1.60 -6.19 5.23
C PHE A 98 0.59 -7.22 4.75
N VAL A 99 0.80 -8.48 5.14
CA VAL A 99 -0.08 -9.59 4.77
C VAL A 99 -0.50 -10.35 6.02
N GLY A 100 -1.81 -10.48 6.22
CA GLY A 100 -2.41 -11.24 7.32
C GLY A 100 -3.25 -12.40 6.78
N SER A 101 -4.53 -12.12 6.54
CA SER A 101 -5.51 -13.11 6.08
C SER A 101 -5.12 -13.80 4.78
N GLY A 102 -4.43 -13.09 3.88
CA GLY A 102 -3.95 -13.63 2.61
C GLY A 102 -3.06 -14.87 2.77
N ILE A 103 -2.33 -14.96 3.89
CA ILE A 103 -1.49 -16.12 4.25
C ILE A 103 -2.28 -17.11 5.11
N PHE A 104 -2.81 -16.67 6.25
CA PHE A 104 -3.36 -17.60 7.25
C PHE A 104 -4.74 -18.19 6.91
N LYS A 105 -5.44 -17.61 5.92
CA LYS A 105 -6.72 -18.15 5.41
C LYS A 105 -6.58 -18.85 4.06
N SER A 106 -5.37 -19.12 3.60
CA SER A 106 -5.14 -19.94 2.39
C SER A 106 -5.05 -21.42 2.71
N ASP A 107 -5.17 -22.26 1.69
CA ASP A 107 -5.04 -23.72 1.83
C ASP A 107 -3.70 -24.16 2.46
N ASP A 108 -2.59 -23.57 2.03
CA ASP A 108 -1.25 -23.86 2.57
C ASP A 108 -0.48 -22.57 2.92
N PRO A 109 -0.53 -22.12 4.19
CA PRO A 109 0.08 -20.85 4.62
C PRO A 109 1.60 -20.79 4.45
N ALA A 110 2.33 -21.89 4.67
CA ALA A 110 3.79 -21.84 4.74
C ALA A 110 4.47 -21.60 3.37
N PRO A 111 4.12 -22.33 2.29
CA PRO A 111 4.59 -22.03 0.94
C PRO A 111 4.12 -20.66 0.46
N ARG A 112 2.90 -20.26 0.82
CA ARG A 112 2.38 -18.95 0.45
C ARG A 112 3.15 -17.81 1.08
N ALA A 113 3.44 -17.88 2.37
CA ALA A 113 4.24 -16.89 3.07
C ALA A 113 5.62 -16.73 2.40
N ARG A 114 6.31 -17.85 2.12
CA ARG A 114 7.60 -17.84 1.41
C ARG A 114 7.49 -17.18 0.03
N SER A 115 6.44 -17.51 -0.73
CA SER A 115 6.24 -17.00 -2.09
C SER A 115 5.92 -15.52 -2.12
N ILE A 116 5.15 -15.02 -1.14
CA ILE A 116 4.89 -13.58 -0.97
C ILE A 116 6.16 -12.83 -0.60
N VAL A 117 7.00 -13.38 0.29
CA VAL A 117 8.29 -12.78 0.63
C VAL A 117 9.19 -12.72 -0.61
N GLU A 118 9.34 -13.83 -1.34
CA GLU A 118 10.19 -13.88 -2.53
C GLU A 118 9.69 -12.94 -3.64
N ALA A 119 8.38 -12.86 -3.88
CA ALA A 119 7.81 -11.90 -4.82
C ALA A 119 7.96 -10.43 -4.38
N THR A 120 7.92 -10.15 -3.07
CA THR A 120 8.17 -8.80 -2.55
C THR A 120 9.63 -8.40 -2.77
N THR A 121 10.58 -9.31 -2.55
CA THR A 121 12.01 -9.06 -2.78
C THR A 121 12.33 -8.91 -4.27
N HIS A 122 11.74 -9.74 -5.12
CA HIS A 122 12.01 -9.80 -6.55
C HIS A 122 10.88 -9.19 -7.40
N PHE A 123 10.22 -8.15 -6.91
CA PHE A 123 9.00 -7.59 -7.49
C PHE A 123 9.13 -7.06 -8.93
N ARG A 124 10.36 -6.93 -9.46
CA ARG A 124 10.63 -6.54 -10.87
C ARG A 124 10.99 -7.71 -11.77
N ASP A 125 11.19 -8.91 -11.23
CA ASP A 125 11.52 -10.11 -11.99
C ASP A 125 10.24 -10.93 -12.26
N ALA A 126 9.70 -10.77 -13.47
CA ALA A 126 8.50 -11.48 -13.88
C ALA A 126 8.68 -13.01 -13.90
N ALA A 127 9.89 -13.52 -14.14
CA ALA A 127 10.15 -14.95 -14.15
C ALA A 127 10.11 -15.52 -12.72
N ILE A 128 10.69 -14.81 -11.74
CA ILE A 128 10.60 -15.19 -10.32
C ILE A 128 9.14 -15.12 -9.85
N ILE A 129 8.43 -14.02 -10.12
CA ILE A 129 7.01 -13.87 -9.73
C ILE A 129 6.18 -15.04 -10.30
N ALA A 130 6.36 -15.37 -11.58
CA ALA A 130 5.66 -16.48 -12.22
C ALA A 130 6.05 -17.85 -11.64
N LYS A 131 7.31 -18.03 -11.23
CA LYS A 131 7.80 -19.27 -10.60
C LYS A 131 7.16 -19.46 -9.21
N VAL A 132 7.22 -18.44 -8.35
CA VAL A 132 6.73 -18.53 -6.96
C VAL A 132 5.21 -18.55 -6.87
N SER A 133 4.50 -18.15 -7.92
CA SER A 133 3.03 -18.19 -7.97
C SER A 133 2.46 -19.58 -8.29
N ARG A 134 3.30 -20.59 -8.56
CA ARG A 134 2.87 -21.96 -8.92
C ARG A 134 2.62 -22.82 -7.68
N ASN A 135 1.67 -23.74 -7.80
CA ASN A 135 1.42 -24.80 -6.81
C ASN A 135 1.16 -24.29 -5.37
N LEU A 136 0.49 -23.14 -5.22
CA LEU A 136 0.20 -22.51 -3.91
C LEU A 136 -1.16 -22.88 -3.30
N GLY A 137 -1.91 -23.80 -3.92
CA GLY A 137 -3.29 -24.10 -3.55
C GLY A 137 -4.25 -22.91 -3.76
N ALA A 138 -5.48 -23.04 -3.28
CA ALA A 138 -6.46 -21.97 -3.38
C ALA A 138 -6.07 -20.79 -2.48
N PRO A 139 -6.24 -19.54 -2.95
CA PRO A 139 -6.13 -18.38 -2.08
C PRO A 139 -7.26 -18.30 -1.08
N MET A 140 -7.11 -17.40 -0.11
CA MET A 140 -8.21 -17.09 0.78
C MET A 140 -9.46 -16.75 -0.04
N THR A 141 -10.61 -17.27 0.37
CA THR A 141 -11.89 -16.93 -0.28
C THR A 141 -12.15 -15.44 -0.07
N GLY A 142 -12.16 -14.69 -1.17
CA GLY A 142 -12.40 -13.26 -1.10
C GLY A 142 -13.86 -12.93 -0.81
N ILE A 143 -14.08 -11.84 -0.08
CA ILE A 143 -15.42 -11.24 0.03
C ILE A 143 -15.46 -10.15 -1.05
N GLY A 144 -16.38 -10.28 -2.02
CA GLY A 144 -16.61 -9.24 -3.03
C GLY A 144 -16.96 -7.90 -2.35
N MET A 145 -16.43 -6.78 -2.86
CA MET A 145 -16.58 -5.47 -2.20
C MET A 145 -18.04 -5.02 -2.04
N ASP A 146 -18.93 -5.54 -2.89
CA ASP A 146 -20.36 -5.22 -2.87
C ASP A 146 -21.12 -5.90 -1.71
N ASN A 147 -20.53 -6.94 -1.10
CA ASN A 147 -21.16 -7.74 -0.05
C ASN A 147 -20.63 -7.40 1.36
N ILE A 148 -19.92 -6.28 1.51
CA ILE A 148 -19.30 -5.86 2.77
C ILE A 148 -20.25 -4.92 3.52
N GLN A 149 -20.73 -5.33 4.69
CA GLN A 149 -21.57 -4.49 5.56
C GLN A 149 -20.80 -3.37 6.26
N GLU A 150 -19.50 -3.55 6.50
CA GLU A 150 -18.65 -2.59 7.21
C GLU A 150 -17.33 -2.36 6.45
N ARG A 151 -17.12 -1.14 5.94
CA ARG A 151 -15.93 -0.77 5.14
C ARG A 151 -14.81 -0.22 6.02
N PHE A 152 -13.71 -0.95 6.15
CA PHE A 152 -12.54 -0.49 6.90
C PHE A 152 -11.77 0.62 6.18
N ALA A 153 -11.83 0.68 4.84
CA ALA A 153 -11.18 1.73 4.07
C ALA A 153 -11.69 3.14 4.43
N GLU A 154 -13.00 3.26 4.71
CA GLU A 154 -13.68 4.52 5.01
C GLU A 154 -13.64 4.89 6.51
N ARG A 155 -13.19 3.98 7.37
CA ARG A 155 -13.25 4.15 8.83
C ARG A 155 -12.10 5.02 9.34
N GLY A 156 -12.41 5.90 10.30
CA GLY A 156 -11.44 6.85 10.87
C GLY A 156 -11.19 8.07 9.98
N TRP A 157 -10.23 8.91 10.37
CA TRP A 157 -9.91 10.19 9.72
C TRP A 157 -8.80 10.08 8.67
#